data_AF-A0A2A3Y2C7-F1
#
_entry.id   AF-A0A2A3Y2C7-F1
#
_cell.length_a   1.000
_cell.length_b   1.000
_cell.length_c   1.000
_cell.angle_alpha   90.00
_cell.angle_beta   90.00
_cell.angle_gamma   90.00
#
_symmetry.space_group_name_H-M   'P 1'
#
loop_
_entity.id
_entity.type
_entity.pdbx_description
1 polymer ?
#
loop_
_entity_poly.entity_id
_entity_poly.type
_entity_poly.pdbx_seq_one_letter_code
_entity_poly.pdbx_strand_id
1 'polypeptide(L)'
;MHRLLAEAYPYAVAELDFENPFELLVATVLSAQTTDVRVNSITPRLFARYPDALAMSQAERGALEELIRPTGFFRAKTDSLLGLSAALVERHGGQVPARLEDLVKLAGVGRKTANVVLGNAFGVPGITVDTHFGRLANRFGWTAETDPVKVEHAVGELFEKRDWTMLSHRVVFHGRRVCHARKPACGACVLAKLCPSSGIGEEIPAKAQKLLKYELAPGREELLQKMLEGSTRRELRAEGYGLDA
;
A
#
# COMPACT_ATOMS: atom_id res chain seq x y z
N MET A 1 15.62 10.98 9.37
CA MET A 1 15.24 9.98 8.34
C MET A 1 13.97 10.36 7.60
N HIS A 2 12.84 10.61 8.28
CA HIS A 2 11.57 10.94 7.62
C HIS A 2 11.66 12.09 6.60
N ARG A 3 12.36 13.20 6.92
CA ARG A 3 12.61 14.31 5.98
C ARG A 3 13.33 13.88 4.69
N LEU A 4 14.42 13.12 4.80
CA LEU A 4 15.15 12.61 3.62
C LEU A 4 14.29 11.66 2.78
N LEU A 5 13.43 10.86 3.43
CA LEU A 5 12.48 10.02 2.71
C LEU A 5 11.38 10.85 2.02
N ALA A 6 10.99 11.99 2.59
CA ALA A 6 10.06 12.92 1.97
C ALA A 6 10.64 13.56 0.70
N GLU A 7 11.92 13.93 0.74
CA GLU A 7 12.66 14.47 -0.40
C GLU A 7 12.90 13.40 -1.48
N ALA A 8 13.15 12.15 -1.08
CA ALA A 8 13.37 11.04 -2.02
C ALA A 8 12.07 10.52 -2.65
N TYR A 9 10.95 10.55 -1.91
CA TYR A 9 9.65 10.06 -2.36
C TYR A 9 8.54 11.10 -2.17
N PRO A 10 8.64 12.28 -2.82
CA PRO A 10 7.60 13.30 -2.76
C PRO A 10 6.29 12.84 -3.43
N TYR A 11 6.38 11.87 -4.33
CA TYR A 11 5.28 11.24 -5.06
C TYR A 11 4.71 9.98 -4.36
N ALA A 12 5.08 9.71 -3.10
CA ALA A 12 4.64 8.51 -2.41
C ALA A 12 3.12 8.52 -2.17
N VAL A 13 2.44 7.46 -2.61
CA VAL A 13 0.98 7.29 -2.50
C VAL A 13 0.65 5.81 -2.31
N ALA A 14 -0.60 5.48 -1.99
CA ALA A 14 -1.07 4.11 -2.11
C ALA A 14 -0.90 3.62 -3.58
N GLU A 15 -0.30 2.44 -3.77
CA GLU A 15 -0.02 1.90 -5.11
C GLU A 15 -1.20 1.11 -5.71
N LEU A 16 -2.28 0.93 -4.94
CA LEU A 16 -3.57 0.43 -5.39
C LEU A 16 -4.35 1.56 -6.05
N ASP A 17 -4.97 1.28 -7.19
CA ASP A 17 -5.74 2.25 -7.96
C ASP A 17 -7.21 2.27 -7.44
N PHE A 18 -7.73 3.45 -7.07
CA PHE A 18 -9.07 3.64 -6.53
C PHE A 18 -9.58 5.08 -6.75
N GLU A 19 -10.89 5.27 -6.80
CA GLU A 19 -11.53 6.59 -6.93
C GLU A 19 -12.38 6.97 -5.72
N ASN A 20 -12.70 6.01 -4.85
CA ASN A 20 -13.53 6.24 -3.66
C ASN A 20 -13.17 5.26 -2.51
N PRO A 21 -13.68 5.49 -1.28
CA PRO A 21 -13.37 4.64 -0.13
C PRO A 21 -13.76 3.15 -0.30
N PHE A 22 -14.84 2.86 -1.02
CA PHE A 22 -15.30 1.49 -1.25
C PHE A 22 -14.32 0.73 -2.17
N GLU A 23 -13.90 1.35 -3.26
CA GLU A 23 -12.89 0.79 -4.15
C GLU A 23 -11.57 0.51 -3.42
N LEU A 24 -11.09 1.47 -2.61
CA LEU A 24 -9.87 1.26 -1.83
C LEU A 24 -10.02 0.11 -0.83
N LEU A 25 -11.16 0.01 -0.15
CA LEU A 25 -11.44 -1.07 0.79
C LEU A 25 -11.38 -2.44 0.09
N VAL A 26 -12.11 -2.58 -1.02
CA VAL A 26 -12.15 -3.82 -1.82
C VAL A 26 -10.76 -4.16 -2.36
N ALA A 27 -10.07 -3.19 -2.97
CA ALA A 27 -8.72 -3.38 -3.52
C ALA A 27 -7.72 -3.80 -2.43
N THR A 28 -7.83 -3.23 -1.22
CA THR A 28 -6.94 -3.58 -0.11
C THR A 28 -7.22 -4.98 0.42
N VAL A 29 -8.48 -5.41 0.52
CA VAL A 29 -8.83 -6.81 0.86
C VAL A 29 -8.31 -7.77 -0.21
N LEU A 30 -8.46 -7.42 -1.48
CA LEU A 30 -7.93 -8.21 -2.60
C LEU A 30 -6.40 -8.29 -2.59
N SER A 31 -5.69 -7.26 -2.10
CA SER A 31 -4.23 -7.21 -2.02
C SER A 31 -3.61 -8.24 -1.08
N ALA A 32 -4.41 -8.84 -0.19
CA ALA A 32 -3.94 -9.88 0.72
C ALA A 32 -3.28 -11.04 -0.07
N GLN A 33 -2.00 -11.27 0.19
CA GLN A 33 -1.18 -12.30 -0.46
C GLN A 33 -1.20 -12.26 -2.00
N THR A 34 -1.26 -11.05 -2.57
CA THR A 34 -1.09 -10.83 -4.01
C THR A 34 -0.32 -9.52 -4.24
N THR A 35 -0.06 -9.17 -5.49
CA THR A 35 0.63 -7.92 -5.82
C THR A 35 -0.37 -6.83 -6.17
N ASP A 36 0.00 -5.57 -5.90
CA ASP A 36 -0.81 -4.40 -6.27
C ASP A 36 -1.04 -4.38 -7.79
N VAL A 37 -0.03 -4.77 -8.58
CA VAL A 37 -0.14 -4.97 -10.04
C VAL A 37 -1.30 -5.88 -10.42
N ARG A 38 -1.40 -7.04 -9.73
CA ARG A 38 -2.42 -8.03 -10.03
C ARG A 38 -3.81 -7.50 -9.66
N VAL A 39 -3.95 -6.82 -8.52
CA VAL A 39 -5.20 -6.19 -8.12
C VAL A 39 -5.61 -5.12 -9.13
N ASN A 40 -4.71 -4.19 -9.46
CA ASN A 40 -4.96 -3.11 -10.40
C ASN A 40 -5.31 -3.61 -11.81
N SER A 41 -4.83 -4.79 -12.21
CA SER A 41 -5.19 -5.39 -13.50
C SER A 41 -6.65 -5.86 -13.59
N ILE A 42 -7.30 -6.12 -12.45
CA ILE A 42 -8.69 -6.63 -12.42
C ILE A 42 -9.71 -5.59 -11.93
N THR A 43 -9.29 -4.62 -11.12
CA THR A 43 -10.21 -3.66 -10.50
C THR A 43 -11.02 -2.82 -11.49
N PRO A 44 -10.52 -2.41 -12.67
CA PRO A 44 -11.35 -1.69 -13.64
C PRO A 44 -12.59 -2.47 -14.09
N ARG A 45 -12.44 -3.78 -14.37
CA ARG A 45 -13.57 -4.65 -14.75
C ARG A 45 -14.45 -5.00 -13.56
N LEU A 46 -13.85 -5.16 -12.38
CA LEU A 46 -14.57 -5.45 -11.15
C LEU A 46 -15.50 -4.30 -10.78
N PHE A 47 -14.98 -3.07 -10.71
CA PHE A 47 -15.75 -1.89 -10.30
C PHE A 47 -16.70 -1.39 -11.38
N ALA A 48 -16.42 -1.64 -12.67
CA ALA A 48 -17.41 -1.44 -13.72
C ALA A 48 -18.65 -2.34 -13.55
N ARG A 49 -18.48 -3.56 -13.02
CA ARG A 49 -19.59 -4.50 -12.78
C ARG A 49 -20.24 -4.31 -11.40
N TYR A 50 -19.45 -3.97 -10.39
CA TYR A 50 -19.87 -3.81 -9.00
C TYR A 50 -19.35 -2.46 -8.46
N PRO A 51 -20.00 -1.34 -8.84
CA PRO A 51 -19.50 0.00 -8.54
C PRO A 51 -19.63 0.41 -7.06
N ASP A 52 -20.49 -0.26 -6.31
CA ASP A 52 -20.76 0.05 -4.91
C ASP A 52 -21.03 -1.21 -4.06
N ALA A 53 -21.20 -1.00 -2.76
CA ALA A 53 -21.45 -2.06 -1.79
C ALA A 53 -22.77 -2.81 -2.08
N LEU A 54 -23.80 -2.14 -2.58
CA LEU A 54 -25.08 -2.77 -2.87
C LEU A 54 -24.95 -3.74 -4.04
N ALA A 55 -24.39 -3.28 -5.16
CA ALA A 55 -24.14 -4.09 -6.34
C ALA A 55 -23.23 -5.29 -6.02
N MET A 56 -22.19 -5.10 -5.21
CA MET A 56 -21.31 -6.19 -4.82
C MET A 56 -21.97 -7.17 -3.84
N SER A 57 -22.81 -6.70 -2.90
CA SER A 57 -23.53 -7.59 -1.97
C SER A 57 -24.51 -8.53 -2.66
N GLN A 58 -25.01 -8.13 -3.84
CA GLN A 58 -25.94 -8.89 -4.66
C GLN A 58 -25.25 -9.68 -5.77
N ALA A 59 -23.91 -9.67 -5.81
CA ALA A 59 -23.15 -10.34 -6.84
C ALA A 59 -23.40 -11.86 -6.80
N GLU A 60 -23.62 -12.45 -7.97
CA GLU A 60 -23.59 -13.90 -8.12
C GLU A 60 -22.16 -14.39 -7.82
N ARG A 61 -22.06 -15.36 -6.91
CA ARG A 61 -20.77 -15.83 -6.38
C ARG A 61 -19.83 -16.30 -7.47
N GLY A 62 -20.30 -17.15 -8.40
CA GLY A 62 -19.49 -17.69 -9.48
C GLY A 62 -18.90 -16.59 -10.37
N ALA A 63 -19.70 -15.60 -10.76
CA ALA A 63 -19.28 -14.46 -11.55
C ALA A 63 -18.24 -13.59 -10.83
N LEU A 64 -18.41 -13.37 -9.51
CA LEU A 64 -17.41 -12.65 -8.71
C LEU A 64 -16.11 -13.46 -8.57
N GLU A 65 -16.21 -14.77 -8.30
CA GLU A 65 -15.07 -15.67 -8.22
C GLU A 65 -14.27 -15.68 -9.53
N GLU A 66 -14.93 -15.71 -10.69
CA GLU A 66 -14.26 -15.65 -12.00
C GLU A 66 -13.44 -14.36 -12.17
N LEU A 67 -14.02 -13.21 -11.81
CA LEU A 67 -13.34 -11.92 -11.94
C LEU A 67 -12.11 -11.81 -11.02
N ILE A 68 -12.19 -12.33 -9.80
CA ILE A 68 -11.11 -12.18 -8.81
C ILE A 68 -10.18 -13.39 -8.71
N ARG A 69 -10.45 -14.48 -9.45
CA ARG A 69 -9.61 -15.68 -9.56
C ARG A 69 -8.12 -15.37 -9.72
N PRO A 70 -7.70 -14.39 -10.56
CA PRO A 70 -6.29 -14.06 -10.76
C PRO A 70 -5.56 -13.57 -9.49
N THR A 71 -6.29 -13.14 -8.46
CA THR A 71 -5.70 -12.62 -7.21
C THR A 71 -5.28 -13.71 -6.22
N GLY A 72 -5.58 -14.98 -6.48
CA GLY A 72 -5.33 -16.09 -5.55
C GLY A 72 -6.22 -16.04 -4.30
N PHE A 73 -6.36 -17.17 -3.59
CA PHE A 73 -7.29 -17.31 -2.45
C PHE A 73 -8.72 -16.79 -2.73
N PHE A 74 -9.14 -16.88 -3.98
CA PHE A 74 -10.30 -16.14 -4.50
C PHE A 74 -11.61 -16.53 -3.83
N ARG A 75 -11.76 -17.78 -3.34
CA ARG A 75 -12.95 -18.20 -2.59
C ARG A 75 -13.10 -17.45 -1.27
N ALA A 76 -12.06 -17.44 -0.45
CA ALA A 76 -12.03 -16.69 0.82
C ALA A 76 -12.14 -15.18 0.60
N LYS A 77 -11.53 -14.66 -0.48
CA LYS A 77 -11.70 -13.26 -0.89
C LYS A 77 -13.14 -12.97 -1.31
N THR A 78 -13.79 -13.87 -2.04
CA THR A 78 -15.21 -13.73 -2.42
C THR A 78 -16.10 -13.70 -1.19
N ASP A 79 -15.89 -14.61 -0.23
CA ASP A 79 -16.61 -14.61 1.05
C ASP A 79 -16.44 -13.27 1.78
N SER A 80 -15.21 -12.74 1.78
CA SER A 80 -14.91 -11.45 2.39
C SER A 80 -15.61 -10.30 1.66
N LEU A 81 -15.55 -10.25 0.32
CA LEU A 81 -16.16 -9.18 -0.47
C LEU A 81 -17.68 -9.18 -0.36
N LEU A 82 -18.34 -10.34 -0.45
CA LEU A 82 -19.78 -10.45 -0.25
C LEU A 82 -20.16 -10.05 1.18
N GLY A 83 -19.46 -10.60 2.18
CA GLY A 83 -19.74 -10.35 3.58
C GLY A 83 -19.51 -8.90 4.02
N LEU A 84 -18.41 -8.27 3.59
CA LEU A 84 -18.15 -6.87 3.88
C LEU A 84 -19.18 -5.97 3.18
N SER A 85 -19.54 -6.28 1.93
CA SER A 85 -20.49 -5.46 1.17
C SER A 85 -21.89 -5.52 1.77
N ALA A 86 -22.36 -6.71 2.14
CA ALA A 86 -23.64 -6.89 2.85
C ALA A 86 -23.63 -6.12 4.19
N ALA A 87 -22.56 -6.25 4.97
CA ALA A 87 -22.41 -5.52 6.23
C ALA A 87 -22.42 -4.00 6.08
N LEU A 88 -21.83 -3.47 4.99
CA LEU A 88 -21.89 -2.03 4.69
C LEU A 88 -23.32 -1.59 4.40
N VAL A 89 -24.07 -2.35 3.60
CA VAL A 89 -25.48 -2.05 3.29
C VAL A 89 -26.33 -2.09 4.56
N GLU A 90 -26.26 -3.17 5.33
CA GLU A 90 -27.12 -3.41 6.50
C GLU A 90 -26.83 -2.45 7.66
N ARG A 91 -25.55 -2.16 7.94
CA ARG A 91 -25.13 -1.47 9.18
C ARG A 91 -24.65 -0.05 8.95
N HIS A 92 -24.29 0.30 7.72
CA HIS A 92 -23.64 1.57 7.39
C HIS A 92 -24.27 2.29 6.18
N GLY A 93 -25.47 1.86 5.73
CA GLY A 93 -26.19 2.50 4.63
C GLY A 93 -25.43 2.45 3.29
N GLY A 94 -24.61 1.42 3.09
CA GLY A 94 -23.78 1.24 1.89
C GLY A 94 -22.47 2.05 1.89
N GLN A 95 -22.19 2.81 2.95
CA GLN A 95 -21.00 3.68 3.03
C GLN A 95 -19.89 3.05 3.89
N VAL A 96 -18.64 3.23 3.48
CA VAL A 96 -17.48 2.78 4.26
C VAL A 96 -17.34 3.65 5.53
N PRO A 97 -17.32 3.06 6.74
CA PRO A 97 -17.22 3.83 7.97
C PRO A 97 -15.82 4.40 8.17
N ALA A 98 -15.73 5.66 8.60
CA ALA A 98 -14.47 6.36 8.88
C ALA A 98 -13.94 6.12 10.32
N ARG A 99 -14.14 4.91 10.86
CA ARG A 99 -13.70 4.52 12.22
C ARG A 99 -13.02 3.17 12.21
N LEU A 100 -11.85 3.09 12.88
CA LEU A 100 -11.06 1.86 12.98
C LEU A 100 -11.89 0.69 13.54
N GLU A 101 -12.59 0.92 14.65
CA GLU A 101 -13.40 -0.09 15.35
C GLU A 101 -14.52 -0.67 14.50
N ASP A 102 -15.02 0.09 13.53
CA ASP A 102 -16.09 -0.37 12.64
C ASP A 102 -15.52 -1.08 11.41
N LEU A 103 -14.42 -0.58 10.85
CA LEU A 103 -13.72 -1.22 9.75
C LEU A 103 -13.24 -2.63 10.11
N VAL A 104 -12.66 -2.83 11.29
CA VAL A 104 -12.14 -4.16 11.70
C VAL A 104 -13.24 -5.20 11.96
N LYS A 105 -14.52 -4.79 11.99
CA LYS A 105 -15.68 -5.71 12.07
C LYS A 105 -16.13 -6.20 10.68
N LEU A 106 -15.56 -5.67 9.59
CA LEU A 106 -15.87 -6.08 8.23
C LEU A 106 -15.05 -7.33 7.85
N ALA A 107 -15.66 -8.22 7.07
CA ALA A 107 -15.01 -9.45 6.64
C ALA A 107 -13.74 -9.16 5.81
N GLY A 108 -12.64 -9.84 6.13
CA GLY A 108 -11.34 -9.63 5.46
C GLY A 108 -10.59 -8.35 5.86
N VAL A 109 -11.10 -7.56 6.80
CA VAL A 109 -10.49 -6.29 7.22
C VAL A 109 -9.79 -6.43 8.57
N GLY A 110 -8.47 -6.51 8.54
CA GLY A 110 -7.63 -6.37 9.74
C GLY A 110 -7.21 -4.92 10.02
N ARG A 111 -6.53 -4.68 11.14
CA ARG A 111 -6.04 -3.35 11.55
C ARG A 111 -5.21 -2.65 10.47
N LYS A 112 -4.31 -3.38 9.79
CA LYS A 112 -3.53 -2.83 8.67
C LYS A 112 -4.41 -2.34 7.53
N THR A 113 -5.38 -3.14 7.09
CA THR A 113 -6.34 -2.78 6.03
C THR A 113 -7.14 -1.54 6.43
N ALA A 114 -7.63 -1.49 7.67
CA ALA A 114 -8.37 -0.35 8.18
C ALA A 114 -7.52 0.93 8.19
N ASN A 115 -6.27 0.88 8.66
CA ASN A 115 -5.37 2.04 8.64
C ASN A 115 -5.04 2.52 7.21
N VAL A 116 -4.91 1.61 6.23
CA VAL A 116 -4.76 1.97 4.81
C VAL A 116 -5.96 2.79 4.35
N VAL A 117 -7.18 2.30 4.60
CA VAL A 117 -8.42 2.96 4.18
C VAL A 117 -8.60 4.32 4.88
N LEU A 118 -8.43 4.36 6.20
CA LEU A 118 -8.54 5.59 6.99
C LEU A 118 -7.57 6.67 6.53
N GLY A 119 -6.30 6.32 6.34
CA GLY A 119 -5.26 7.27 5.95
C GLY A 119 -5.47 7.82 4.54
N ASN A 120 -5.84 6.98 3.58
CA ASN A 120 -5.84 7.36 2.18
C ASN A 120 -7.20 7.86 1.68
N ALA A 121 -8.31 7.38 2.24
CA ALA A 121 -9.65 7.77 1.79
C ALA A 121 -10.33 8.79 2.71
N PHE A 122 -9.93 8.87 3.98
CA PHE A 122 -10.57 9.76 4.97
C PHE A 122 -9.62 10.77 5.62
N GLY A 123 -8.32 10.73 5.29
CA GLY A 123 -7.31 11.61 5.90
C GLY A 123 -7.12 11.38 7.40
N VAL A 124 -7.57 10.25 7.94
CA VAL A 124 -7.43 9.88 9.35
C VAL A 124 -6.07 9.18 9.52
N PRO A 125 -5.11 9.78 10.24
CA PRO A 125 -3.75 9.25 10.23
C PRO A 125 -3.64 7.86 10.86
N GLY A 126 -2.86 6.99 10.21
CA GLY A 126 -2.64 5.61 10.65
C GLY A 126 -1.31 5.07 10.14
N ILE A 127 -0.60 4.33 10.98
CA ILE A 127 0.61 3.60 10.58
C ILE A 127 0.19 2.23 10.04
N THR A 128 0.64 1.90 8.83
CA THR A 128 0.35 0.61 8.20
C THR A 128 1.59 -0.27 8.23
N VAL A 129 1.66 -1.17 9.20
CA VAL A 129 2.78 -2.10 9.34
C VAL A 129 2.60 -3.30 8.41
N ASP A 130 3.33 -3.30 7.29
CA ASP A 130 3.50 -4.46 6.42
C ASP A 130 4.91 -5.06 6.54
N THR A 131 5.24 -6.01 5.67
CA THR A 131 6.56 -6.66 5.66
C THR A 131 7.71 -5.71 5.29
N HIS A 132 7.44 -4.62 4.58
CA HIS A 132 8.44 -3.58 4.28
C HIS A 132 8.63 -2.68 5.49
N PHE A 133 7.53 -2.15 6.04
CA PHE A 133 7.56 -1.24 7.18
C PHE A 133 8.17 -1.91 8.40
N GLY A 134 7.73 -3.11 8.79
CA GLY A 134 8.28 -3.82 9.95
C GLY A 134 9.77 -4.11 9.81
N ARG A 135 10.20 -4.59 8.63
CA ARG A 135 11.62 -4.82 8.34
C ARG A 135 12.44 -3.54 8.45
N LEU A 136 11.94 -2.44 7.90
CA LEU A 136 12.67 -1.17 7.89
C LEU A 136 12.66 -0.49 9.26
N ALA A 137 11.56 -0.55 10.01
CA ALA A 137 11.51 -0.06 11.39
C ALA A 137 12.59 -0.73 12.25
N ASN A 138 12.80 -2.04 12.07
CA ASN A 138 13.90 -2.76 12.73
C ASN A 138 15.28 -2.32 12.20
N ARG A 139 15.48 -2.27 10.87
CA ARG A 139 16.77 -1.83 10.27
C ARG A 139 17.15 -0.39 10.63
N PHE A 140 16.17 0.48 10.78
CA PHE A 140 16.37 1.88 11.20
C PHE A 140 16.61 2.02 12.70
N GLY A 141 16.47 0.94 13.47
CA GLY A 141 16.62 0.97 14.92
C GLY A 141 15.47 1.69 15.64
N TRP A 142 14.29 1.78 15.03
CA TRP A 142 13.13 2.42 15.66
C TRP A 142 12.47 1.51 16.69
N THR A 143 12.53 0.19 16.50
CA THR A 143 12.00 -0.79 17.45
C THR A 143 12.61 -2.17 17.24
N ALA A 144 12.66 -2.97 18.31
CA ALA A 144 13.00 -4.40 18.26
C ALA A 144 11.76 -5.30 18.14
N GLU A 145 10.55 -4.73 18.20
CA GLU A 145 9.30 -5.47 18.09
C GLU A 145 9.13 -6.07 16.70
N THR A 146 8.50 -7.25 16.65
CA THR A 146 8.20 -7.97 15.39
C THR A 146 6.70 -8.14 15.16
N ASP A 147 5.90 -8.03 16.22
CA ASP A 147 4.45 -8.00 16.10
C ASP A 147 3.98 -6.69 15.45
N PRO A 148 3.17 -6.72 14.37
CA PRO A 148 2.77 -5.52 13.66
C PRO A 148 2.08 -4.46 14.52
N VAL A 149 1.27 -4.86 15.50
CA VAL A 149 0.55 -3.93 16.37
C VAL A 149 1.53 -3.28 17.34
N LYS A 150 2.46 -4.04 17.91
CA LYS A 150 3.51 -3.45 18.78
C LYS A 150 4.44 -2.52 18.02
N VAL A 151 4.81 -2.87 16.77
CA VAL A 151 5.58 -1.97 15.89
C VAL A 151 4.83 -0.68 15.60
N GLU A 152 3.52 -0.77 15.31
CA GLU A 152 2.66 0.41 15.09
C GLU A 152 2.72 1.37 16.28
N HIS A 153 2.53 0.85 17.50
CA HIS A 153 2.57 1.66 18.72
C HIS A 153 3.97 2.23 18.99
N ALA A 154 5.01 1.40 18.95
CA ALA A 154 6.38 1.84 19.23
C ALA A 154 6.85 2.91 18.25
N VAL A 155 6.57 2.76 16.95
CA VAL A 155 6.92 3.77 15.94
C VAL A 155 6.00 5.00 16.06
N GLY A 156 4.73 4.82 16.41
CA GLY A 156 3.78 5.92 16.63
C GLY A 156 4.19 6.88 17.74
N GLU A 157 4.94 6.43 18.74
CA GLU A 157 5.51 7.28 19.80
C GLU A 157 6.66 8.17 19.31
N LEU A 158 7.30 7.82 18.18
CA LEU A 158 8.47 8.53 17.64
C LEU A 158 8.11 9.64 16.64
N PHE A 159 6.89 9.62 16.10
CA PHE A 159 6.47 10.51 15.02
C PHE A 159 5.11 11.16 15.33
N GLU A 160 4.95 12.41 14.92
CA GLU A 160 3.68 13.12 15.06
C GLU A 160 2.57 12.42 14.28
N LYS A 161 1.36 12.35 14.87
CA LYS A 161 0.20 11.67 14.26
C LYS A 161 -0.06 12.11 12.82
N ARG A 162 0.05 13.42 12.54
CA ARG A 162 -0.20 13.97 11.19
C ARG A 162 0.69 13.36 10.10
N ASP A 163 1.86 12.83 10.46
CA ASP A 163 2.83 12.28 9.51
C ASP A 163 2.65 10.78 9.27
N TRP A 164 1.83 10.09 10.07
CA TRP A 164 1.78 8.63 10.12
C TRP A 164 1.50 7.97 8.77
N THR A 165 0.50 8.44 8.03
CA THR A 165 0.14 7.87 6.72
C THR A 165 1.27 8.05 5.70
N MET A 166 1.85 9.25 5.62
CA MET A 166 2.94 9.53 4.68
C MET A 166 4.25 8.86 5.11
N LEU A 167 4.49 8.71 6.41
CA LEU A 167 5.60 7.91 6.95
C LEU A 167 5.48 6.47 6.45
N SER A 168 4.30 5.85 6.56
CA SER A 168 4.06 4.50 6.07
C SER A 168 4.33 4.37 4.57
N HIS A 169 3.78 5.26 3.74
CA HIS A 169 4.03 5.24 2.29
C HIS A 169 5.52 5.35 1.97
N ARG A 170 6.20 6.34 2.55
CA ARG A 170 7.63 6.60 2.28
C ARG A 170 8.52 5.45 2.73
N VAL A 171 8.22 4.84 3.87
CA VAL A 171 8.98 3.67 4.36
C VAL A 171 8.72 2.45 3.47
N VAL A 172 7.46 2.19 3.09
CA VAL A 172 7.13 1.09 2.17
C VAL A 172 7.81 1.28 0.82
N PHE A 173 7.77 2.50 0.26
CA PHE A 173 8.48 2.85 -0.97
C PHE A 173 9.97 2.57 -0.84
N HIS A 174 10.61 3.07 0.21
CA HIS A 174 12.02 2.80 0.45
C HIS A 174 12.34 1.31 0.53
N GLY A 175 11.48 0.54 1.21
CA GLY A 175 11.63 -0.90 1.35
C GLY A 175 11.39 -1.69 0.06
N ARG A 176 10.65 -1.15 -0.91
CA ARG A 176 10.43 -1.74 -2.23
C ARG A 176 11.52 -1.37 -3.23
N ARG A 177 12.02 -0.13 -3.14
CA ARG A 177 12.86 0.48 -4.18
C ARG A 177 14.36 0.44 -3.89
N VAL A 178 14.76 0.53 -2.61
CA VAL A 178 16.16 0.69 -2.19
C VAL A 178 16.57 -0.37 -1.17
N CYS A 179 15.83 -0.47 -0.07
CA CYS A 179 16.16 -1.31 1.07
C CYS A 179 15.56 -2.72 0.92
N HIS A 180 15.93 -3.39 -0.18
CA HIS A 180 15.47 -4.73 -0.55
C HIS A 180 15.66 -5.76 0.58
N ALA A 181 14.78 -6.75 0.67
CA ALA A 181 14.80 -7.72 1.76
C ALA A 181 16.10 -8.52 1.81
N ARG A 182 16.56 -9.06 0.67
CA ARG A 182 17.74 -9.93 0.60
C ARG A 182 19.06 -9.17 0.44
N LYS A 183 19.10 -8.15 -0.42
CA LYS A 183 20.32 -7.39 -0.75
C LYS A 183 19.99 -5.90 -0.89
N PRO A 184 19.93 -5.13 0.22
CA PRO A 184 19.63 -3.70 0.16
C PRO A 184 20.75 -2.93 -0.55
N ALA A 185 20.38 -1.85 -1.23
CA ALA A 185 21.30 -1.00 -1.99
C ALA A 185 21.96 0.07 -1.10
N CYS A 186 22.67 -0.33 -0.05
CA CYS A 186 23.23 0.57 0.97
C CYS A 186 24.12 1.68 0.38
N GLY A 187 24.97 1.36 -0.61
CA GLY A 187 25.85 2.32 -1.29
C GLY A 187 25.14 3.38 -2.13
N ALA A 188 23.84 3.20 -2.40
CA ALA A 188 23.00 4.17 -3.12
C ALA A 188 21.82 4.67 -2.26
N CYS A 189 21.83 4.37 -0.95
CA CYS A 189 20.72 4.69 -0.06
C CYS A 189 20.85 6.10 0.51
N VAL A 190 19.80 6.92 0.35
CA VAL A 190 19.73 8.29 0.90
C VAL A 190 19.83 8.33 2.43
N LEU A 191 19.54 7.22 3.11
CA LEU A 191 19.60 7.11 4.57
C LEU A 191 20.92 6.51 5.08
N ALA A 192 21.86 6.10 4.22
CA ALA A 192 23.04 5.32 4.61
C ALA A 192 23.83 5.93 5.78
N LYS A 193 24.02 7.25 5.77
CA LYS A 193 24.75 7.97 6.83
C LYS A 193 24.06 8.00 8.19
N LEU A 194 22.73 7.81 8.22
CA LEU A 194 21.93 7.82 9.44
C LEU A 194 21.51 6.42 9.87
N CYS A 195 21.58 5.43 8.97
CA CYS A 195 21.03 4.11 9.16
C CYS A 195 21.96 3.24 10.01
N PRO A 196 21.52 2.75 11.18
CA PRO A 196 22.35 1.87 12.01
C PRO A 196 22.62 0.51 11.34
N SER A 197 21.77 0.10 10.40
CA SER A 197 21.96 -1.10 9.58
C SER A 197 22.63 -0.82 8.23
N SER A 198 23.27 0.34 8.03
CA SER A 198 24.07 0.55 6.82
C SER A 198 25.20 -0.49 6.76
N GLY A 199 25.49 -1.00 5.55
CA GLY A 199 26.52 -2.02 5.33
C GLY A 199 26.03 -3.47 5.24
N ILE A 200 24.77 -3.77 5.58
CA ILE A 200 24.22 -5.14 5.48
C ILE A 200 23.94 -5.61 4.03
N GLY A 201 24.30 -4.81 3.03
CA GLY A 201 23.91 -4.99 1.63
C GLY A 201 25.04 -4.65 0.65
N GLU A 202 24.68 -4.18 -0.55
CA GLU A 202 25.67 -3.70 -1.51
C GLU A 202 26.15 -2.31 -1.13
N GLU A 203 27.43 -2.18 -0.76
CA GLU A 203 28.03 -0.90 -0.35
C GLU A 203 28.71 -0.15 -1.48
N ILE A 204 29.13 -0.84 -2.55
CA ILE A 204 29.82 -0.19 -3.67
C ILE A 204 28.79 0.64 -4.45
N PRO A 205 28.90 1.99 -4.50
CA PRO A 205 27.84 2.84 -5.04
C PRO A 205 27.41 2.47 -6.46
N ALA A 206 28.37 2.24 -7.36
CA ALA A 206 28.09 1.85 -8.75
C ALA A 206 27.38 0.49 -8.88
N LYS A 207 27.58 -0.44 -7.93
CA LYS A 207 26.86 -1.73 -7.91
C LYS A 207 25.50 -1.59 -7.23
N ALA A 208 25.39 -0.78 -6.18
CA ALA A 208 24.15 -0.52 -5.48
C ALA A 208 23.12 0.19 -6.38
N GLN A 209 23.56 1.16 -7.19
CA GLN A 209 22.70 1.83 -8.18
C GLN A 209 22.03 0.85 -9.15
N LYS A 210 22.72 -0.22 -9.57
CA LYS A 210 22.14 -1.25 -10.45
C LYS A 210 20.98 -2.03 -9.82
N LEU A 211 20.82 -1.96 -8.49
CA LEU A 211 19.69 -2.55 -7.77
C LEU A 211 18.46 -1.65 -7.73
N LEU A 212 18.60 -0.37 -8.07
CA LEU A 212 17.53 0.63 -8.11
C LEU A 212 16.77 0.57 -9.45
N LYS A 213 16.35 -0.63 -9.84
CA LYS A 213 15.77 -0.90 -11.18
C LYS A 213 14.56 -0.03 -11.49
N TYR A 214 13.72 0.24 -10.49
CA TYR A 214 12.54 1.07 -10.65
C TYR A 214 12.88 2.56 -10.67
N GLU A 215 13.75 3.04 -9.77
CA GLU A 215 14.04 4.47 -9.66
C GLU A 215 14.95 4.98 -10.79
N LEU A 216 15.81 4.12 -11.34
CA LEU A 216 16.75 4.48 -12.40
C LEU A 216 16.40 3.86 -13.77
N ALA A 217 15.15 3.40 -13.95
CA ALA A 217 14.69 2.97 -15.26
C ALA A 217 14.62 4.17 -16.23
N PRO A 218 14.89 3.99 -17.54
CA PRO A 218 14.71 5.04 -18.53
C PRO A 218 13.27 5.58 -18.54
N GLY A 219 13.11 6.90 -18.65
CA GLY A 219 11.80 7.58 -18.69
C GLY A 219 11.17 7.79 -17.31
N ARG A 220 11.86 7.47 -16.23
CA ARG A 220 11.36 7.67 -14.87
C ARG A 220 11.30 9.14 -14.48
N GLU A 221 12.21 9.97 -14.95
CA GLU A 221 12.21 11.40 -14.65
C GLU A 221 10.90 12.07 -15.08
N GLU A 222 10.44 11.78 -16.31
CA GLU A 222 9.17 12.28 -16.84
C GLU A 222 7.98 11.73 -16.04
N LEU A 223 7.97 10.42 -15.75
CA LEU A 223 6.91 9.79 -14.97
C LEU A 223 6.81 10.39 -13.56
N LEU A 224 7.94 10.61 -12.89
CA LEU A 224 7.98 11.24 -11.57
C LEU A 224 7.48 12.68 -11.62
N GLN A 225 7.83 13.43 -12.67
CA GLN A 225 7.32 14.79 -12.86
C GLN A 225 5.79 14.81 -13.00
N LYS A 226 5.22 13.93 -13.82
CA LYS A 226 3.75 13.79 -13.95
C LYS A 226 3.08 13.41 -12.63
N MET A 227 3.68 12.51 -11.84
CA MET A 227 3.17 12.18 -10.50
C MET A 227 3.17 13.40 -9.56
N LEU A 228 4.18 14.26 -9.65
CA LEU A 228 4.27 15.49 -8.85
C LEU A 228 3.29 16.57 -9.31
N GLU A 229 2.95 16.58 -10.58
CA GLU A 229 1.91 17.45 -11.17
C GLU A 229 0.49 16.96 -10.86
N GLY A 230 0.35 15.79 -10.21
CA GLY A 230 -0.92 15.26 -9.72
C GLY A 230 -1.58 14.25 -10.65
N SER A 231 -0.89 13.76 -11.69
CA SER A 231 -1.42 12.67 -12.51
C SER A 231 -1.70 11.44 -11.65
N THR A 232 -2.92 10.94 -11.74
CA THR A 232 -3.33 9.71 -11.08
C THR A 232 -2.62 8.50 -11.69
N ARG A 233 -2.47 7.44 -10.90
CA ARG A 233 -1.90 6.19 -11.40
C ARG A 233 -2.69 5.60 -12.57
N ARG A 234 -4.02 5.78 -12.57
CA ARG A 234 -4.91 5.35 -13.66
C ARG A 234 -4.59 6.07 -14.97
N GLU A 235 -4.44 7.40 -14.93
CA GLU A 235 -4.04 8.21 -16.10
C GLU A 235 -2.67 7.78 -16.63
N LEU A 236 -1.68 7.65 -15.73
CA LEU A 236 -0.33 7.23 -16.11
C LEU A 236 -0.30 5.84 -16.76
N ARG A 237 -1.10 4.88 -16.27
CA ARG A 237 -1.23 3.57 -16.93
C ARG A 237 -1.89 3.66 -18.30
N ALA A 238 -2.90 4.52 -18.45
CA ALA A 238 -3.55 4.74 -19.75
C ALA A 238 -2.59 5.36 -20.79
N GLU A 239 -1.63 6.17 -20.33
CA GLU A 239 -0.53 6.70 -21.13
C GLU A 239 0.59 5.67 -21.43
N GLY A 240 0.51 4.47 -20.86
CA GLY A 240 1.45 3.37 -21.10
C GLY A 240 2.63 3.29 -20.13
N TYR A 241 2.64 4.09 -19.04
CA TYR A 241 3.71 4.02 -18.05
C TYR A 241 3.65 2.76 -17.20
N GLY A 242 4.80 2.09 -17.05
CA GLY A 242 4.98 1.01 -16.07
C GLY A 242 5.12 1.54 -14.65
N LEU A 243 4.14 1.29 -13.79
CA LEU A 243 4.11 1.83 -12.42
C LEU A 243 4.59 0.85 -11.34
N ASP A 244 4.95 -0.36 -11.74
CA ASP A 244 5.19 -1.49 -10.85
C ASP A 244 6.68 -1.58 -10.49
N ALA A 245 6.98 -1.51 -9.18
CA ALA A 245 8.34 -1.48 -8.61
C ALA A 245 8.86 -2.85 -8.15
#